data_AF-A0A969ASA8-F1
#
_entry.id   AF-A0A969ASA8-F1
#
_cell.length_a   1.000
_cell.length_b   1.000
_cell.length_c   1.000
_cell.angle_alpha   90.00
_cell.angle_beta   90.00
_cell.angle_gamma   90.00
#
_symmetry.space_group_name_H-M   'P 1'
#
loop_
_entity.id
_entity.type
_entity.pdbx_description
1 polymer ?
#
loop_
_entity_poly.entity_id
_entity_poly.type
_entity_poly.pdbx_seq_one_letter_code
_entity_poly.pdbx_strand_id
1 'polypeptide(L)' 'MLARAGFDVVEGCEMAGLTMTEIERRIIEERLRAHGGNRAATARSLGLCEKTIYNKSKRYGLRRSRGQS' A
#
# COMPACT_ATOMS: atom_id res chain seq x y z
N MET A 1 26.59 -5.97 -0.74
CA MET A 1 25.70 -4.82 -0.46
C MET A 1 24.32 -5.36 -0.11
N LEU A 2 24.04 -5.58 1.17
CA LEU A 2 22.72 -6.03 1.62
C LEU A 2 21.76 -4.84 1.53
N ALA A 3 20.90 -4.83 0.49
CA ALA A 3 19.83 -3.86 0.39
C ALA A 3 18.91 -4.07 1.61
N ARG A 4 18.97 -3.14 2.56
CA ARG A 4 17.97 -3.01 3.62
C ARG A 4 16.65 -2.80 2.88
N ALA A 5 15.82 -3.84 2.80
CA ALA A 5 14.40 -3.65 2.50
C ALA A 5 13.85 -2.86 3.69
N GLY A 6 13.89 -1.53 3.56
CA GLY A 6 13.38 -0.62 4.56
C GLY A 6 11.92 -0.93 4.79
N PHE A 7 11.60 -1.46 5.97
CA PHE A 7 10.26 -1.34 6.50
C PHE A 7 10.06 0.15 6.74
N ASP A 8 9.28 0.87 5.91
CA ASP A 8 8.85 2.20 6.33
C ASP A 8 7.96 2.01 7.56
N VAL A 9 8.43 2.55 8.68
CA VAL A 9 7.67 2.64 9.92
C VAL A 9 6.51 3.59 9.66
N VAL A 10 5.29 3.09 9.78
CA VAL A 10 4.10 3.95 9.80
C VAL A 10 3.95 4.44 11.24
N GLU A 11 4.08 5.75 11.46
CA GLU A 11 3.93 6.39 12.77
C GLU A 11 2.56 6.05 13.39
N GLY A 12 2.57 5.48 14.61
CA GLY A 12 1.41 4.80 15.18
C GLY A 12 0.28 5.70 15.69
N CYS A 13 0.54 6.98 15.94
CA CYS A 13 -0.47 7.90 16.51
C CYS A 13 -1.61 8.20 15.52
N GLU A 14 -1.35 8.17 14.21
CA GLU A 14 -2.35 8.47 13.18
C GLU A 14 -3.34 7.31 12.90
N MET A 15 -3.10 6.14 13.51
CA MET A 15 -3.90 4.94 13.28
C MET A 15 -4.92 4.68 14.41
N ALA A 16 -4.83 5.43 15.51
CA ALA A 16 -5.76 5.32 16.63
C ALA A 16 -7.18 5.73 16.20
N GLY A 17 -8.16 4.86 16.42
CA GLY A 17 -9.57 5.10 16.07
C GLY A 17 -10.00 4.59 14.69
N LEU A 18 -9.07 4.09 13.87
CA LEU A 18 -9.39 3.44 12.60
C LEU A 18 -9.70 1.95 12.79
N THR A 19 -10.65 1.44 12.00
CA THR A 19 -10.87 0.00 11.88
C THR A 19 -9.72 -0.67 11.14
N MET A 20 -9.58 -1.99 11.29
CA MET A 20 -8.58 -2.77 10.54
C MET A 20 -8.71 -2.61 9.03
N THR A 21 -9.94 -2.45 8.53
CA THR A 21 -10.19 -2.24 7.09
C THR A 21 -9.65 -0.88 6.63
N GLU A 22 -9.82 0.17 7.44
CA GLU A 22 -9.31 1.51 7.11
C GLU A 22 -7.80 1.59 7.22
N ILE A 23 -7.22 0.93 8.22
CA ILE A 23 -5.78 0.80 8.39
C ILE A 23 -5.17 0.11 7.17
N GLU A 24 -5.74 -1.04 6.77
CA GLU A 24 -5.27 -1.76 5.60
C GLU A 24 -5.43 -0.94 4.31
N ARG A 25 -6.56 -0.24 4.14
CA ARG A 25 -6.78 0.66 2.99
C ARG A 25 -5.71 1.72 2.91
N ARG A 26 -5.41 2.39 4.03
CA ARG A 26 -4.44 3.50 4.12
C ARG A 26 -3.02 3.02 3.80
N ILE A 27 -2.61 1.89 4.37
CA ILE A 27 -1.32 1.27 4.09
C ILE A 27 -1.19 0.93 2.60
N ILE A 28 -2.18 0.25 2.01
CA ILE A 28 -2.13 -0.14 0.59
C ILE A 28 -2.10 1.09 -0.32
N GLU A 29 -2.89 2.12 -0.01
CA GLU A 29 -2.91 3.37 -0.77
C GLU A 29 -1.56 4.09 -0.73
N GLU A 30 -0.97 4.24 0.46
CA GLU A 30 0.32 4.91 0.65
C GLU A 30 1.44 4.18 -0.10
N ARG A 31 1.50 2.85 0.01
CA ARG A 31 2.50 2.06 -0.70
C ARG A 31 2.31 2.09 -2.21
N LEU A 32 1.07 2.02 -2.70
CA LEU A 32 0.80 2.20 -4.12
C LEU A 32 1.26 3.59 -4.59
N ARG A 33 1.05 4.64 -3.80
CA ARG A 33 1.52 5.99 -4.13
C ARG A 33 3.05 6.05 -4.16
N ALA A 34 3.72 5.52 -3.14
CA ALA A 34 5.19 5.47 -3.05
C ALA A 34 5.85 4.70 -4.20
N HIS A 35 5.18 3.65 -4.71
CA HIS A 35 5.66 2.85 -5.83
C HIS A 35 5.07 3.25 -7.20
N GLY A 36 4.45 4.43 -7.33
CA GLY A 36 3.90 4.92 -8.60
C GLY A 36 2.80 4.05 -9.20
N GLY A 37 2.07 3.30 -8.36
CA GLY A 37 1.03 2.36 -8.75
C GLY A 37 1.54 0.97 -9.16
N ASN A 38 2.84 0.69 -9.00
CA ASN A 38 3.40 -0.63 -9.29
C ASN A 38 2.95 -1.65 -8.23
N ARG A 39 1.99 -2.51 -8.60
CA ARG A 39 1.40 -3.52 -7.70
C ARG A 39 2.42 -4.58 -7.27
N ALA A 40 3.30 -5.00 -8.17
CA ALA A 40 4.32 -6.01 -7.85
C ALA A 40 5.35 -5.45 -6.85
N ALA A 41 5.78 -4.19 -7.02
CA ALA A 41 6.67 -3.53 -6.06
C ALA A 41 5.98 -3.32 -4.69
N THR A 42 4.71 -2.91 -4.69
CA THR A 42 3.89 -2.75 -3.48
C THR A 42 3.68 -4.06 -2.75
N ALA A 43 3.43 -5.15 -3.48
CA ALA A 43 3.27 -6.48 -2.91
C ALA A 43 4.55 -6.93 -2.20
N ARG A 44 5.71 -6.73 -2.85
CA ARG A 44 7.02 -7.03 -2.27
C ARG A 44 7.31 -6.21 -1.01
N SER A 45 6.99 -4.91 -0.99
CA SER A 45 7.23 -4.07 0.19
C SER A 45 6.32 -4.42 1.37
N LEU A 46 5.11 -4.92 1.12
CA LEU A 46 4.17 -5.36 2.15
C LEU A 46 4.31 -6.84 2.53
N GLY A 47 5.17 -7.61 1.87
CA GLY A 47 5.28 -9.06 2.09
C GLY A 47 4.02 -9.84 1.67
N LEU A 48 3.26 -9.32 0.70
CA LEU A 48 2.02 -9.90 0.20
C LEU A 48 2.20 -10.43 -1.23
N CYS A 49 1.27 -11.25 -1.70
CA CYS A 49 1.21 -11.62 -3.11
C CYS A 49 0.55 -10.51 -3.96
N GLU A 50 0.95 -10.40 -5.23
CA GLU A 50 0.41 -9.39 -6.14
C GLU A 50 -1.11 -9.49 -6.32
N LYS A 51 -1.65 -10.72 -6.29
CA LYS A 51 -3.10 -10.99 -6.32
C LYS A 51 -3.84 -10.33 -5.16
N THR A 52 -3.25 -10.30 -3.96
CA THR A 52 -3.85 -9.62 -2.80
C THR A 52 -3.90 -8.11 -3.02
N ILE A 53 -2.81 -7.50 -3.49
CA ILE A 53 -2.79 -6.07 -3.81
C ILE A 53 -3.80 -5.74 -4.91
N TYR A 54 -3.91 -6.56 -5.96
CA TYR A 54 -4.92 -6.41 -7.00
C TYR A 54 -6.34 -6.45 -6.41
N ASN A 55 -6.67 -7.47 -5.63
CA ASN A 55 -8.00 -7.63 -5.04
C ASN A 55 -8.38 -6.48 -4.10
N LYS A 56 -7.45 -6.08 -3.23
CA LYS A 56 -7.65 -5.01 -2.25
C LYS A 56 -7.74 -3.64 -2.92
N SER A 57 -6.83 -3.32 -3.85
CA SER A 57 -6.89 -2.08 -4.61
C SER A 57 -8.19 -1.94 -5.41
N LYS A 58 -8.69 -3.04 -6.00
CA LYS A 58 -10.00 -3.08 -6.65
C LYS A 58 -11.13 -2.83 -5.64
N ARG A 59 -11.14 -3.55 -4.50
CA ARG A 59 -12.18 -3.43 -3.46
C ARG A 59 -12.26 -2.01 -2.89
N TYR A 60 -11.12 -1.35 -2.72
CA TYR A 60 -11.02 -0.03 -2.13
C TYR A 60 -11.09 1.12 -3.16
N GLY A 61 -11.28 0.82 -4.44
CA GLY A 61 -11.33 1.85 -5.47
C GLY A 61 -10.01 2.59 -5.71
N LEU A 62 -8.88 2.02 -5.31
CA LEU A 62 -7.54 2.64 -5.40
C LEU A 62 -6.93 2.57 -6.82
N ARG A 63 -7.77 2.39 -7.84
CA ARG A 63 -7.31 2.29 -9.22
C ARG A 63 -7.08 3.71 -9.74
N ARG A 64 -5.82 4.08 -9.96
CA ARG A 64 -5.44 5.40 -10.50
C ARG A 64 -6.29 5.69 -11.75
N SER A 65 -7.04 6.78 -11.76
CA SER A 65 -7.47 7.39 -13.00
C SER A 65 -6.19 7.79 -13.75
N ARG A 66 -6.09 7.43 -15.03
CA ARG A 66 -5.01 7.91 -15.90
C ARG A 66 -5.18 9.43 -16.02
N GLY A 67 -4.58 10.22 -15.12
CA GLY A 67 -4.70 11.69 -15.20
C GLY A 67 -4.54 12.47 -13.89
N GLN A 68 -3.65 12.07 -12.98
CA GLN A 68 -3.15 12.98 -11.95
C GLN A 68 -1.66 13.15 -12.21
N SER A 69 -1.34 14.12 -13.06
CA SER A 69 -0.04 14.77 -13.19
C SER A 69 -0.12 16.08 -12.44
#